data_AF-A0A2D6JPA6-F1
#
_entry.id   AF-A0A2D6JPA6-F1
#
_cell.length_a   1.000
_cell.length_b   1.000
_cell.length_c   1.000
_cell.angle_alpha   90.00
_cell.angle_beta   90.00
_cell.angle_gamma   90.00
#
_symmetry.space_group_name_H-M   'P 1'
#
loop_
_entity.id
_entity.type
_entity.pdbx_description
1 polymer ?
#
loop_
_entity_poly.entity_id
_entity_poly.type
_entity_poly.pdbx_seq_one_letter_code
_entity_poly.pdbx_strand_id
1 'polypeptide(L)'
;MSGRAPTWWQEAHAFLLNDDLLGPVVEEFGPDGITSRDDLFQTLVRSIVGQQISVLAADAIWGRLVDHLGEVTPEAVLATDQPSIAACGVTRPKASYIHGLAENAAEL
;
A
#
# COMPACT_ATOMS: atom_id res chain seq x y z
N MET A 1 1.87 16.16 1.45
CA MET A 1 1.83 15.18 2.55
C MET A 1 3.26 14.78 2.83
N SER A 2 3.88 15.31 3.88
CA SER A 2 5.22 14.88 4.29
C SER A 2 5.06 13.58 5.05
N GLY A 3 5.35 12.45 4.41
CA GLY A 3 5.29 11.15 5.06
C GLY A 3 6.29 11.08 6.21
N ARG A 4 5.94 10.35 7.27
CA ARG A 4 6.81 10.19 8.45
C ARG A 4 7.97 9.25 8.11
N ALA A 5 9.20 9.72 8.31
CA ALA A 5 10.38 8.86 8.27
C ALA A 5 10.41 7.97 9.52
N PRO A 6 10.83 6.70 9.40
CA PRO A 6 10.99 5.82 10.56
C PRO A 6 12.01 6.38 11.56
N THR A 7 11.74 6.23 12.85
CA THR A 7 12.64 6.72 13.91
C THR A 7 14.01 6.04 13.92
N TRP A 8 14.06 4.80 13.41
CA TRP A 8 15.27 3.98 13.29
C TRP A 8 16.07 4.23 12.01
N TRP A 9 15.61 5.12 11.12
CA TRP A 9 16.21 5.27 9.78
C TRP A 9 17.69 5.69 9.82
N GLN A 10 18.03 6.68 10.64
CA GLN A 10 19.40 7.18 10.77
C GLN A 10 20.35 6.11 11.33
N GLU A 11 19.88 5.32 12.29
CA GLU A 11 20.65 4.23 12.88
C GLU A 11 20.91 3.10 11.86
N ALA A 12 19.88 2.70 11.10
CA ALA A 12 20.01 1.73 10.02
C ALA A 12 20.97 2.19 8.92
N HIS A 13 20.89 3.47 8.52
CA HIS A 13 21.80 4.05 7.53
C HIS A 13 23.26 4.01 8.02
N ALA A 14 23.52 4.43 9.26
CA ALA A 14 24.86 4.38 9.85
C ALA A 14 25.39 2.94 9.99
N PHE A 15 24.52 1.98 10.30
CA PHE A 15 24.88 0.57 10.37
C PHE A 15 25.32 0.04 9.00
N LEU A 16 24.50 0.26 7.96
CA LEU A 16 24.76 -0.25 6.61
C LEU A 16 25.94 0.42 5.91
N LEU A 17 26.28 1.67 6.26
CA LEU A 17 27.50 2.34 5.77
C LEU A 17 28.79 1.57 6.12
N ASN A 18 28.79 0.81 7.21
CA ASN A 18 29.95 0.03 7.66
C ASN A 18 29.96 -1.41 7.09
N ASP A 19 29.00 -1.77 6.25
CA ASP A 19 28.94 -3.08 5.63
C ASP A 19 29.83 -3.12 4.38
N ASP A 20 30.73 -4.11 4.27
CA ASP A 20 31.70 -4.22 3.17
C ASP A 20 31.03 -4.35 1.78
N LEU A 21 29.81 -4.90 1.71
CA LEU A 21 29.08 -5.11 0.47
C LEU A 21 28.08 -3.98 0.19
N LEU A 22 27.34 -3.54 1.21
CA LEU A 22 26.26 -2.58 1.06
C LEU A 22 26.71 -1.12 1.25
N GLY A 23 27.81 -0.89 1.97
CA GLY A 23 28.34 0.45 2.25
C GLY A 23 28.53 1.32 1.00
N PRO A 24 29.17 0.83 -0.08
CA PRO A 24 29.33 1.60 -1.32
C PRO A 24 28.00 2.03 -1.95
N VAL A 25 26.96 1.20 -1.85
CA VAL A 25 25.62 1.51 -2.38
C VAL A 25 24.95 2.57 -1.51
N VAL A 26 25.05 2.44 -0.19
CA VAL A 26 24.46 3.43 0.75
C VAL A 26 25.11 4.80 0.57
N GLU A 27 26.43 4.85 0.36
CA GLU A 27 27.15 6.10 0.08
C GLU A 27 26.73 6.73 -1.26
N GLU A 28 26.50 5.93 -2.30
CA GLU A 28 26.07 6.41 -3.62
C GLU A 28 24.67 7.06 -3.60
N PHE A 29 23.70 6.45 -2.92
CA PHE A 29 22.30 6.89 -2.94
C PHE A 29 21.94 7.87 -1.80
N GLY A 30 22.82 8.04 -0.81
CA GLY A 30 22.68 9.02 0.26
C GLY A 30 21.65 8.66 1.35
N PRO A 31 21.47 9.55 2.35
CA PRO A 31 20.73 9.25 3.57
C PRO A 31 19.21 9.38 3.43
N ASP A 32 18.72 9.81 2.26
CA ASP A 32 17.30 10.00 2.03
C ASP A 32 16.56 8.66 2.10
N GLY A 33 15.44 8.67 2.81
CA GLY A 33 14.81 7.44 3.26
C GLY A 33 13.38 7.20 2.83
N ILE A 34 12.89 6.04 3.26
CA ILE A 34 11.48 5.69 3.06
C ILE A 34 10.59 6.60 3.92
N THR A 35 9.45 6.97 3.36
CA THR A 35 8.40 7.70 4.07
C THR A 35 7.13 6.88 4.07
N SER A 36 6.45 6.79 5.21
CA SER A 36 5.13 6.14 5.27
C SER A 36 4.03 7.07 4.73
N ARG A 37 2.99 6.47 4.16
CA ARG A 37 1.66 7.12 4.04
C ARG A 37 0.90 6.87 5.35
N ASP A 38 0.05 7.81 5.75
CA ASP A 38 -0.65 7.74 7.04
C ASP A 38 -1.94 6.88 7.01
N ASP A 39 -2.24 6.22 5.88
CA ASP A 39 -3.42 5.37 5.73
C ASP A 39 -3.02 3.92 5.45
N LEU A 40 -2.94 3.12 6.51
CA LEU A 40 -2.55 1.71 6.45
C LEU A 40 -3.56 0.89 5.66
N PHE A 41 -4.85 1.07 5.91
CA PHE A 41 -5.92 0.32 5.27
C PHE A 41 -5.92 0.55 3.75
N GLN A 42 -5.95 1.82 3.33
CA GLN A 42 -5.88 2.18 1.92
C GLN A 42 -4.59 1.67 1.26
N THR A 43 -3.46 1.74 1.97
CA THR A 43 -2.17 1.23 1.46
C THR A 43 -2.24 -0.28 1.21
N LEU A 44 -2.85 -1.05 2.11
CA LEU A 44 -3.04 -2.49 1.96
C LEU A 44 -4.00 -2.81 0.82
N VAL A 45 -5.15 -2.14 0.73
CA VAL A 45 -6.09 -2.32 -0.39
C VAL A 45 -5.42 -2.01 -1.73
N ARG A 46 -4.65 -0.90 -1.82
CA ARG A 46 -3.90 -0.53 -3.02
C ARG A 46 -2.84 -1.57 -3.39
N SER A 47 -2.17 -2.16 -2.40
CA SER A 47 -1.22 -3.27 -2.60
C SER A 47 -1.93 -4.51 -3.19
N ILE A 48 -3.08 -4.89 -2.63
CA ILE A 48 -3.89 -6.01 -3.14
C ILE A 48 -4.33 -5.75 -4.60
N VAL A 49 -4.78 -4.55 -4.92
CA VAL A 49 -5.18 -4.17 -6.29
C VAL A 49 -4.00 -4.36 -7.27
N GLY A 50 -2.80 -3.92 -6.92
CA GLY A 50 -1.62 -3.94 -7.80
C GLY A 50 -0.93 -5.29 -8.00
N GLN A 51 -1.29 -6.31 -7.23
CA GLN A 51 -0.70 -7.65 -7.32
C GLN A 51 -0.75 -8.25 -8.75
N GLN A 52 0.38 -8.73 -9.27
CA GLN A 52 0.51 -9.49 -10.54
C GLN A 52 0.05 -8.74 -11.81
N ILE A 53 0.01 -7.40 -11.77
CA ILE A 53 -0.35 -6.55 -12.93
C ILE A 53 0.61 -5.38 -13.07
N SER A 54 0.58 -4.69 -14.21
CA SER A 54 1.37 -3.48 -14.41
C SER A 54 0.89 -2.33 -13.53
N VAL A 55 1.77 -1.36 -13.27
CA VAL A 55 1.44 -0.13 -12.54
C VAL A 55 0.28 0.61 -13.21
N LEU A 56 0.30 0.72 -14.55
CA LEU A 56 -0.75 1.39 -15.30
C LEU A 56 -2.12 0.70 -15.18
N ALA A 57 -2.14 -0.63 -15.18
CA ALA A 57 -3.38 -1.38 -14.96
C ALA A 57 -3.88 -1.22 -13.51
N ALA A 58 -2.96 -1.26 -12.53
CA ALA A 58 -3.28 -1.06 -11.12
C ALA A 58 -3.86 0.33 -10.86
N ASP A 59 -3.28 1.38 -11.44
CA ASP A 59 -3.78 2.75 -11.32
C ASP A 59 -5.16 2.92 -11.96
N ALA A 60 -5.41 2.31 -13.11
CA ALA A 60 -6.71 2.35 -13.75
C ALA A 60 -7.80 1.62 -12.93
N ILE A 61 -7.49 0.47 -12.33
CA ILE A 61 -8.39 -0.25 -11.43
C ILE A 61 -8.61 0.54 -10.14
N TRP A 62 -7.54 1.12 -9.58
CA TRP A 62 -7.61 1.95 -8.39
C TRP A 62 -8.54 3.14 -8.57
N GLY A 63 -8.42 3.85 -9.70
CA GLY A 63 -9.31 4.97 -10.02
C GLY A 63 -10.79 4.57 -9.98
N ARG A 64 -11.16 3.48 -10.67
CA ARG A 64 -12.54 2.97 -10.64
C ARG A 64 -13.01 2.54 -9.26
N LEU A 65 -12.11 1.96 -8.46
CA LEU A 65 -12.45 1.55 -7.09
C LEU A 65 -12.70 2.77 -6.18
N VAL A 66 -11.87 3.80 -6.29
CA VAL A 66 -12.07 5.08 -5.59
C VAL A 66 -13.35 5.76 -6.06
N ASP A 67 -13.63 5.79 -7.35
CA ASP A 67 -14.88 6.37 -7.88
C ASP A 67 -16.12 5.63 -7.35
N HIS A 68 -16.03 4.31 -7.16
CA HIS A 68 -17.12 3.48 -6.63
C HIS A 68 -17.33 3.65 -5.13
N LEU A 69 -16.25 3.72 -4.34
CA LEU A 69 -16.30 3.78 -2.88
C LEU A 69 -16.34 5.22 -2.33
N GLY A 70 -15.92 6.21 -3.13
CA GLY A 70 -15.58 7.55 -2.68
C GLY A 70 -14.25 7.54 -1.93
N GLU A 71 -14.30 7.20 -0.64
CA GLU A 71 -13.11 7.06 0.21
C GLU A 71 -12.89 5.58 0.54
N VAL A 72 -11.65 5.11 0.44
CA VAL A 72 -11.31 3.69 0.66
C VAL A 72 -11.16 3.46 2.16
N THR A 73 -12.27 3.30 2.87
CA THR A 73 -12.32 2.97 4.29
C THR A 73 -12.94 1.58 4.51
N PRO A 74 -12.74 0.95 5.69
CA PRO A 74 -13.40 -0.30 6.02
C PRO A 74 -14.92 -0.21 5.89
N GLU A 75 -15.52 0.89 6.34
CA GLU A 75 -16.97 1.11 6.31
C GLU A 75 -17.48 1.21 4.87
N ALA A 76 -16.77 1.93 4.00
CA ALA A 76 -17.14 2.06 2.60
C ALA A 76 -17.07 0.71 1.86
N VAL A 77 -16.06 -0.10 2.17
CA VAL A 77 -15.93 -1.46 1.61
C VAL A 77 -17.04 -2.39 2.10
N LEU A 78 -17.38 -2.35 3.40
CA LEU A 78 -18.44 -3.18 3.98
C LEU A 78 -19.86 -2.72 3.59
N ALA A 79 -20.02 -1.48 3.12
CA ALA A 79 -21.28 -0.98 2.58
C ALA A 79 -21.56 -1.47 1.14
N THR A 80 -20.60 -2.14 0.51
CA THR A 80 -20.74 -2.75 -0.83
C THR A 80 -20.49 -4.26 -0.77
N ASP A 81 -20.77 -4.96 -1.86
CA ASP A 81 -20.56 -6.41 -1.95
C ASP A 81 -19.34 -6.77 -2.82
N GLN A 82 -18.75 -7.95 -2.60
CA GLN A 82 -17.59 -8.43 -3.35
C GLN A 82 -17.81 -8.42 -4.88
N PRO A 83 -19.00 -8.78 -5.43
CA PRO A 83 -19.30 -8.62 -6.84
C PRO A 83 -19.14 -7.18 -7.37
N SER A 84 -19.61 -6.17 -6.63
CA SER A 84 -19.44 -4.76 -7.03
C SER A 84 -17.98 -4.31 -7.00
N ILE A 85 -17.21 -4.74 -5.99
CA ILE A 85 -15.75 -4.51 -5.96
C ILE A 85 -15.08 -5.16 -7.18
N ALA A 86 -15.46 -6.39 -7.51
CA ALA A 86 -14.92 -7.08 -8.70
C ALA A 86 -15.31 -6.37 -10.01
N ALA A 87 -16.49 -5.75 -10.09
CA ALA A 87 -16.92 -4.97 -11.24
C ALA A 87 -16.03 -3.75 -11.52
N CYS A 88 -15.26 -3.27 -10.53
CA CYS A 88 -14.23 -2.24 -10.73
C CYS A 88 -13.00 -2.75 -11.51
N GLY A 89 -12.96 -4.02 -11.92
CA GLY A 89 -11.83 -4.65 -12.59
C GLY A 89 -10.86 -5.33 -11.62
N VAL A 90 -11.25 -5.46 -10.36
CA VAL A 90 -10.56 -6.29 -9.36
C VAL A 90 -10.92 -7.76 -9.60
N THR A 91 -9.96 -8.66 -9.49
CA THR A 91 -10.26 -10.10 -9.63
C THR A 91 -11.10 -10.59 -8.44
N ARG A 92 -11.91 -11.63 -8.64
CA ARG A 92 -12.77 -12.18 -7.55
C ARG A 92 -11.99 -12.53 -6.26
N PRO A 93 -10.80 -13.18 -6.32
CA PRO A 93 -10.02 -13.43 -5.11
C PRO A 93 -9.62 -12.14 -4.38
N LYS A 94 -9.15 -11.13 -5.13
CA LYS A 94 -8.77 -9.84 -4.55
C LYS A 94 -9.95 -9.09 -3.93
N ALA A 95 -11.13 -9.15 -4.56
CA ALA A 95 -12.35 -8.58 -3.98
C ALA A 95 -12.70 -9.25 -2.63
N SER A 96 -12.55 -10.57 -2.53
CA SER A 96 -12.71 -11.29 -1.26
C SER A 96 -11.66 -10.88 -0.22
N TYR A 97 -10.40 -10.69 -0.61
CA TYR A 97 -9.34 -10.25 0.31
C TYR A 97 -9.57 -8.83 0.82
N ILE A 98 -10.01 -7.91 -0.06
CA ILE A 98 -10.34 -6.53 0.31
C ILE A 98 -11.51 -6.51 1.29
N HIS A 99 -12.55 -7.31 1.04
CA HIS A 99 -13.70 -7.41 1.94
C HIS A 99 -13.31 -8.03 3.29
N GLY A 100 -12.54 -9.12 3.29
CA GLY A 100 -12.02 -9.73 4.52
C GLY A 100 -11.09 -8.81 5.30
N LEU A 101 -10.30 -7.98 4.61
CA LEU A 101 -9.48 -6.95 5.25
C LEU A 101 -10.35 -5.91 5.96
N ALA A 102 -11.45 -5.49 5.33
CA ALA A 102 -12.39 -4.54 5.93
C ALA A 102 -13.11 -5.12 7.15
N GLU A 103 -13.48 -6.41 7.12
CA GLU A 103 -14.08 -7.12 8.27
C GLU A 103 -13.15 -7.16 9.49
N ASN A 104 -11.82 -7.21 9.27
CA ASN A 104 -10.81 -7.31 10.32
C ASN A 104 -10.05 -5.99 10.54
N ALA A 105 -10.57 -4.86 10.04
CA ALA A 105 -9.85 -3.59 10.07
C ALA A 105 -9.58 -3.05 11.49
N ALA A 106 -10.34 -3.50 12.50
CA ALA A 106 -10.11 -3.15 13.90
C ALA A 106 -8.81 -3.77 14.48
N GLU A 107 -8.19 -4.72 13.77
CA GLU A 107 -6.93 -5.37 14.16
C GLU A 107 -5.69 -4.75 13.48
N LEU A 108 -5.88 -3.74 12.61
CA LEU A 108 -4.82 -3.02 11.88
C LEU A 108 -4.28 -1.82 12.69
#